data_AF-A0A151A8X1-F1
#
_entry.id   AF-A0A151A8X1-F1
#
_cell.length_a   1.000
_cell.length_b   1.000
_cell.length_c   1.000
_cell.angle_alpha   90.00
_cell.angle_beta   90.00
_cell.angle_gamma   90.00
#
_symmetry.space_group_name_H-M   'P 1'
#
loop_
_entity.id
_entity.type
_entity.pdbx_description
1 polymer ?
#
loop_
_entity_poly.entity_id
_entity_poly.type
_entity_poly.pdbx_seq_one_letter_code
_entity_poly.pdbx_strand_id
1 'polypeptide(L)'
;MAVANLRRADTAGPTWEGLLPETSTENLSIEFVESEPAEPLCENYPFDQQIHKGTAIYKEPSQYTSGRNISLDFEFRDGSNLLIIELKTDVTSIDSIYSSLADIVPTEITIYRNLHAAEDSLWDFFSQADRILKIHVLDNGFEVPYQEIEGVDKEDVIGNYAIETATVGFQYQDESILVKYDQGKLQIEASSEEGREYIIQVFEREVLADS
;
A
#
# COMPACT_ATOMS: atom_id res chain seq x y z
N MET A 1 2.40 16.21 7.05
CA MET A 1 2.38 15.53 5.74
C MET A 1 1.99 14.10 6.03
N ALA A 2 0.90 13.63 5.44
CA ALA A 2 0.47 12.25 5.59
C ALA A 2 1.39 11.36 4.76
N VAL A 3 1.90 10.29 5.35
CA VAL A 3 2.72 9.27 4.70
C VAL A 3 1.87 8.00 4.73
N ALA A 4 1.18 7.73 3.63
CA ALA A 4 0.44 6.49 3.47
C ALA A 4 1.44 5.38 3.13
N ASN A 5 1.53 4.33 3.96
CA ASN A 5 2.28 3.13 3.62
C ASN A 5 1.29 2.11 3.05
N LEU A 6 1.25 1.97 1.73
CA LEU A 6 0.41 0.97 1.10
C LEU A 6 1.01 -0.42 1.27
N ARG A 7 0.18 -1.38 1.66
CA ARG A 7 0.53 -2.80 1.69
C ARG A 7 -0.57 -3.60 1.03
N ARG A 8 -0.20 -4.73 0.41
CA ARG A 8 -1.15 -5.64 -0.22
C ARG A 8 -1.65 -6.65 0.82
N ALA A 9 -2.97 -6.83 0.89
CA ALA A 9 -3.56 -8.02 1.44
C ALA A 9 -4.04 -8.89 0.27
N ASP A 10 -3.95 -10.20 0.43
CA ASP A 10 -4.56 -11.16 -0.50
C ASP A 10 -5.61 -11.91 0.30
N THR A 11 -6.88 -11.81 -0.11
CA THR A 11 -7.97 -12.55 0.53
C THR A 11 -8.39 -13.72 -0.35
N ALA A 12 -8.48 -14.89 0.25
CA ALA A 12 -9.11 -16.06 -0.38
C ALA A 12 -10.63 -16.11 -0.14
N GLY A 13 -11.28 -15.01 0.28
CA GLY A 13 -12.72 -15.03 0.52
C GLY A 13 -13.34 -13.71 1.04
N PRO A 14 -14.68 -13.56 0.95
CA PRO A 14 -15.38 -12.27 1.05
C PRO A 14 -15.84 -11.84 2.46
N THR A 15 -15.23 -12.28 3.57
CA THR A 15 -15.82 -12.05 4.90
C THR A 15 -15.01 -11.14 5.82
N TRP A 16 -15.02 -9.84 5.52
CA TRP A 16 -14.62 -8.76 6.44
C TRP A 16 -15.52 -8.67 7.68
N GLU A 17 -16.71 -9.29 7.64
CA GLU A 17 -17.69 -9.38 8.73
C GLU A 17 -17.10 -9.95 10.04
N GLY A 18 -15.95 -10.65 9.97
CA GLY A 18 -15.20 -11.14 11.14
C GLY A 18 -14.30 -10.10 11.85
N LEU A 19 -14.08 -8.92 11.25
CA LEU A 19 -13.19 -7.85 11.75
C LEU A 19 -13.92 -6.75 12.56
N LEU A 20 -15.20 -6.95 12.87
CA LEU A 20 -16.02 -5.98 13.59
C LEU A 20 -15.47 -5.68 15.01
N PRO A 21 -15.88 -4.56 15.65
CA PRO A 21 -15.38 -4.10 16.97
C PRO A 21 -15.51 -5.09 18.14
N GLU A 22 -16.17 -6.24 17.95
CA GLU A 22 -16.19 -7.35 18.92
C GLU A 22 -14.92 -8.22 18.87
N THR A 23 -14.10 -8.08 17.83
CA THR A 23 -12.85 -8.83 17.63
C THR A 23 -11.68 -8.05 18.26
N SER A 24 -11.41 -8.35 19.53
CA SER A 24 -10.24 -7.83 20.27
C SER A 24 -9.33 -8.98 20.68
N THR A 25 -8.01 -8.82 20.50
CA THR A 25 -7.02 -9.73 21.09
C THR A 25 -6.34 -9.08 22.29
N GLU A 26 -5.44 -9.83 22.92
CA GLU A 26 -4.65 -9.33 24.05
C GLU A 26 -3.88 -8.03 23.71
N ASN A 27 -3.48 -7.86 22.45
CA ASN A 27 -2.60 -6.77 22.02
C ASN A 27 -3.21 -5.84 20.95
N LEU A 28 -4.39 -6.11 20.41
CA LEU A 28 -5.05 -5.22 19.46
C LEU A 28 -6.54 -5.09 19.78
N SER A 29 -7.02 -3.84 19.78
CA SER A 29 -8.44 -3.52 19.92
C SER A 29 -8.87 -2.62 18.77
N ILE A 30 -9.92 -3.01 18.05
CA ILE A 30 -10.57 -2.18 17.03
C ILE A 30 -11.55 -1.26 17.75
N GLU A 31 -11.42 0.05 17.58
CA GLU A 31 -12.28 1.04 18.27
C GLU A 31 -13.50 1.41 17.44
N PHE A 32 -13.31 1.48 16.12
CA PHE A 32 -14.31 2.00 15.20
C PHE A 32 -14.09 1.44 13.81
N VAL A 33 -15.20 1.17 13.11
CA VAL A 33 -15.24 0.82 11.70
C VAL A 33 -16.42 1.53 11.05
N GLU A 34 -16.16 2.25 9.97
CA GLU A 34 -17.17 2.77 9.04
C GLU A 34 -16.96 2.18 7.65
N SER A 35 -17.98 2.26 6.81
CA SER A 35 -17.93 1.72 5.46
C SER A 35 -18.62 2.67 4.50
N GLU A 36 -17.98 2.91 3.38
CA GLU A 36 -18.49 3.77 2.32
C GLU A 36 -18.17 3.17 0.94
N PRO A 37 -19.00 3.41 -0.08
CA PRO A 37 -18.68 2.98 -1.44
C PRO A 37 -17.47 3.75 -1.97
N ALA A 38 -16.58 3.07 -2.69
CA ALA A 38 -15.51 3.73 -3.44
C ALA A 38 -16.10 4.52 -4.62
N GLU A 39 -15.86 5.83 -4.67
CA GLU A 39 -16.18 6.64 -5.86
C GLU A 39 -15.00 6.61 -6.84
N PRO A 40 -15.21 6.16 -8.10
CA PRO A 40 -14.14 6.10 -9.08
C PRO A 40 -13.61 7.50 -9.44
N LEU A 41 -12.33 7.74 -9.18
CA LEU A 41 -11.59 8.95 -9.54
C LEU A 41 -10.69 8.73 -10.76
N CYS A 42 -10.31 7.48 -11.07
CA CYS A 42 -9.55 7.15 -12.28
C CYS A 42 -10.45 6.55 -13.37
N GLU A 43 -10.10 6.79 -14.64
CA GLU A 43 -10.82 6.18 -15.76
C GLU A 43 -10.64 4.66 -15.77
N ASN A 44 -11.69 3.94 -16.16
CA ASN A 44 -11.72 2.47 -16.24
C ASN A 44 -11.37 1.77 -14.92
N TYR A 45 -11.77 2.34 -13.80
CA TYR A 45 -11.60 1.70 -12.50
C TYR A 45 -12.32 0.33 -12.46
N PRO A 46 -11.61 -0.77 -12.15
CA PRO A 46 -12.13 -2.12 -12.40
C PRO A 46 -12.93 -2.70 -11.22
N PHE A 47 -12.92 -2.05 -10.07
CA PHE A 47 -13.54 -2.56 -8.84
C PHE A 47 -14.81 -1.80 -8.49
N ASP A 48 -15.89 -2.53 -8.27
CA ASP A 48 -17.07 -2.05 -7.55
C ASP A 48 -16.93 -2.52 -6.09
N GLN A 49 -16.56 -1.61 -5.18
CA GLN A 49 -16.10 -1.97 -3.85
C GLN A 49 -16.52 -1.02 -2.73
N GLN A 50 -16.56 -1.56 -1.52
CA GLN A 50 -16.66 -0.81 -0.28
C GLN A 50 -15.27 -0.57 0.32
N ILE A 51 -15.09 0.64 0.85
CA ILE A 51 -13.92 1.03 1.63
C ILE A 51 -14.33 1.00 3.10
N HIS A 52 -13.69 0.12 3.87
CA HIS A 52 -13.88 -0.03 5.30
C HIS A 52 -12.75 0.69 6.05
N LYS A 53 -13.07 1.80 6.71
CA LYS A 53 -12.10 2.61 7.46
C LYS A 53 -12.26 2.38 8.94
N GLY A 54 -11.16 2.33 9.67
CA GLY A 54 -11.21 2.15 11.11
C GLY A 54 -9.96 2.61 11.84
N THR A 55 -10.08 2.68 13.16
CA THR A 55 -8.96 2.93 14.06
C THR A 55 -8.80 1.73 14.97
N ALA A 56 -7.56 1.31 15.19
CA ALA A 56 -7.22 0.30 16.18
C ALA A 56 -6.13 0.81 17.13
N ILE A 57 -6.10 0.21 18.32
CA ILE A 57 -5.03 0.42 19.29
C ILE A 57 -4.25 -0.88 19.43
N TYR A 58 -2.97 -0.81 19.08
CA TYR A 58 -1.99 -1.86 19.37
C TYR A 58 -1.27 -1.58 20.67
N LYS A 59 -1.28 -2.55 21.59
CA LYS A 59 -0.56 -2.51 22.84
C LYS A 59 0.79 -3.20 22.66
N GLU A 60 1.84 -2.40 22.50
CA GLU A 60 3.20 -2.90 22.36
C GLU A 60 3.72 -3.39 23.72
N PRO A 61 4.05 -4.68 23.88
CA PRO A 61 4.61 -5.19 25.12
C PRO A 61 6.05 -4.70 25.31
N SER A 62 6.44 -4.47 26.56
CA SER A 62 7.81 -4.11 26.95
C SER A 62 8.26 -4.98 28.11
N GLN A 63 9.53 -5.42 28.06
CA GLN A 63 10.14 -6.17 29.16
C GLN A 63 10.59 -5.27 30.32
N TYR A 64 10.66 -3.95 30.09
CA TYR A 64 11.27 -2.99 31.03
C TYR A 64 10.28 -1.90 31.51
N THR A 65 9.17 -1.70 30.80
CA THR A 65 8.15 -0.69 31.09
C THR A 65 6.76 -1.30 30.96
N SER A 66 5.70 -0.53 31.23
CA SER A 66 4.30 -0.94 31.06
C SER A 66 3.87 -1.17 29.60
N GLY A 67 4.80 -1.10 28.64
CA GLY A 67 4.50 -1.05 27.21
C GLY A 67 4.01 0.33 26.76
N ARG A 68 3.57 0.43 25.51
CA ARG A 68 2.92 1.64 24.97
C ARG A 68 1.74 1.27 24.09
N ASN A 69 0.72 2.13 24.09
CA ASN A 69 -0.39 2.04 23.16
C ASN A 69 -0.04 2.83 21.90
N ILE A 70 -0.30 2.23 20.75
CA ILE A 70 -0.03 2.76 19.43
C ILE A 70 -1.37 2.80 18.70
N SER A 71 -1.85 3.99 18.38
CA SER A 71 -3.03 4.16 17.53
C SER A 71 -2.61 4.02 16.07
N LEU A 72 -3.35 3.20 15.34
CA LEU A 72 -3.22 3.01 13.90
C LEU A 72 -4.57 3.24 13.25
N ASP A 73 -4.55 3.86 12.08
CA ASP A 73 -5.71 3.91 11.20
C ASP A 73 -5.51 2.84 10.13
N PHE A 74 -6.60 2.17 9.75
CA PHE A 74 -6.58 1.17 8.70
C PHE A 74 -7.73 1.39 7.73
N GLU A 75 -7.51 0.92 6.51
CA GLU A 75 -8.47 0.99 5.43
C GLU A 75 -8.41 -0.34 4.68
N PHE A 76 -9.54 -1.04 4.59
CA PHE A 76 -9.67 -2.27 3.83
C PHE A 76 -10.64 -2.06 2.67
N ARG A 77 -10.23 -2.44 1.47
CA ARG A 77 -11.03 -2.36 0.25
C ARG A 77 -11.42 -3.76 -0.20
N ASP A 78 -12.72 -4.05 -0.24
CA ASP A 78 -13.21 -5.43 -0.39
C ASP A 78 -13.18 -5.99 -1.82
N GLY A 79 -13.16 -5.13 -2.86
CA GLY A 79 -13.10 -5.58 -4.25
C GLY A 79 -11.69 -5.87 -4.72
N SER A 80 -10.71 -5.04 -4.35
CA SER A 80 -9.29 -5.22 -4.67
C SER A 80 -8.53 -6.02 -3.60
N ASN A 81 -9.18 -6.28 -2.46
CA ASN A 81 -8.57 -6.90 -1.29
C ASN A 81 -7.39 -6.11 -0.71
N LEU A 82 -7.33 -4.79 -0.94
CA LEU A 82 -6.23 -3.95 -0.48
C LEU A 82 -6.40 -3.55 1.00
N LEU A 83 -5.37 -3.80 1.83
CA LEU A 83 -5.31 -3.36 3.23
C LEU A 83 -4.23 -2.31 3.43
N ILE A 84 -4.63 -1.09 3.76
CA ILE A 84 -3.76 0.04 4.03
C ILE A 84 -3.72 0.29 5.52
N ILE A 85 -2.51 0.50 6.06
CA ILE A 85 -2.32 0.82 7.49
C ILE A 85 -1.46 2.06 7.60
N GLU A 86 -2.01 3.06 8.28
CA GLU A 86 -1.32 4.30 8.60
C GLU A 86 -0.98 4.35 10.08
N LEU A 87 0.31 4.45 10.37
CA LEU A 87 0.80 4.57 11.73
C LEU A 87 0.98 6.05 12.06
N LYS A 88 0.37 6.49 13.17
CA LYS A 88 0.50 7.89 13.65
C LYS A 88 1.86 8.21 14.28
N THR A 89 2.73 7.22 14.42
CA THR A 89 4.06 7.34 15.04
C THR A 89 5.07 6.45 14.32
N ASP A 90 6.35 6.83 14.32
CA ASP A 90 7.43 5.92 13.92
C ASP A 90 7.52 4.76 14.91
N VAL A 91 7.08 3.58 14.48
CA VAL A 91 7.11 2.34 15.27
C VAL A 91 8.19 1.43 14.73
N THR A 92 9.23 1.20 15.52
CA THR A 92 10.27 0.20 15.25
C THR A 92 9.74 -1.23 15.18
N SER A 93 8.58 -1.49 15.77
CA SER A 93 7.91 -2.80 15.85
C SER A 93 6.79 -2.96 14.83
N ILE A 94 6.90 -2.33 13.66
CA ILE A 94 5.93 -2.46 12.55
C ILE A 94 5.58 -3.94 12.34
N ASP A 95 6.58 -4.81 12.24
CA ASP A 95 6.39 -6.24 11.98
C ASP A 95 5.51 -6.93 13.02
N SER A 96 5.60 -6.53 14.30
CA SER A 96 4.79 -7.10 15.38
C SER A 96 3.32 -6.65 15.30
N ILE A 97 3.07 -5.43 14.82
CA ILE A 97 1.72 -4.93 14.53
C ILE A 97 1.10 -5.75 13.41
N TYR A 98 1.86 -6.00 12.34
CA TYR A 98 1.41 -6.82 11.21
C TYR A 98 1.13 -8.27 11.60
N SER A 99 1.98 -8.90 12.39
CA SER A 99 1.70 -10.25 12.91
C SER A 99 0.42 -10.27 13.76
N SER A 100 0.23 -9.27 14.63
CA SER A 100 -0.95 -9.22 15.50
C SER A 100 -2.24 -8.92 14.74
N LEU A 101 -2.16 -8.19 13.63
CA LEU A 101 -3.27 -8.01 12.70
C LEU A 101 -3.55 -9.29 11.92
N ALA A 102 -2.52 -9.97 11.40
CA ALA A 102 -2.69 -11.25 10.73
C ALA A 102 -3.33 -12.33 11.62
N ASP A 103 -3.12 -12.26 12.94
CA ASP A 103 -3.77 -13.15 13.92
C ASP A 103 -5.28 -12.86 14.12
N ILE A 104 -5.74 -11.66 13.77
CA ILE A 104 -7.13 -11.19 13.95
C ILE A 104 -7.92 -11.29 12.67
N VAL A 105 -7.25 -10.99 11.57
CA VAL A 105 -7.83 -11.06 10.26
C VAL A 105 -8.08 -12.55 9.95
N PRO A 106 -9.25 -12.91 9.36
CA PRO A 106 -9.55 -14.28 9.00
C PRO A 106 -8.36 -14.95 8.29
N THR A 107 -8.18 -16.25 8.53
CA THR A 107 -6.99 -17.03 8.09
C THR A 107 -6.80 -17.01 6.56
N GLU A 108 -7.82 -16.56 5.83
CA GLU A 108 -7.80 -16.33 4.39
C GLU A 108 -7.09 -15.03 3.95
N ILE A 109 -6.65 -14.16 4.86
CA ILE A 109 -6.03 -12.87 4.52
C ILE A 109 -4.53 -12.88 4.85
N THR A 110 -3.70 -12.85 3.80
CA THR A 110 -2.24 -12.73 3.96
C THR A 110 -1.83 -11.26 3.84
N ILE A 111 -1.35 -10.66 4.92
CA ILE A 111 -0.78 -9.30 4.89
C ILE A 111 0.71 -9.41 4.53
N TYR A 112 1.06 -9.06 3.30
CA TYR A 112 2.46 -9.14 2.85
C TYR A 112 3.26 -7.97 3.41
N ARG A 113 4.46 -8.27 3.93
CA ARG A 113 5.38 -7.26 4.50
C ARG A 113 5.85 -6.24 3.45
N ASN A 114 5.91 -6.68 2.19
CA ASN A 114 6.27 -5.91 1.00
C ASN A 114 5.20 -6.13 -0.06
N LEU A 115 4.88 -5.09 -0.82
CA LEU A 115 4.05 -5.17 -2.01
C LEU A 115 4.67 -6.17 -3.01
N HIS A 116 4.23 -7.43 -2.98
CA HIS A 116 4.57 -8.42 -4.01
C HIS A 116 3.64 -8.17 -5.20
N ALA A 117 3.96 -7.13 -5.95
CA ALA A 117 3.37 -6.88 -7.26
C ALA A 117 4.21 -7.59 -8.32
N ALA A 118 3.57 -8.07 -9.39
CA ALA A 118 4.32 -8.51 -10.56
C ALA A 118 5.11 -7.31 -11.10
N GLU A 119 6.38 -7.53 -11.48
CA GLU A 119 7.25 -6.44 -11.96
C GLU A 119 6.64 -5.71 -13.16
N ASP A 120 6.05 -6.45 -14.11
CA ASP A 120 5.33 -5.87 -15.26
C ASP A 120 4.24 -4.90 -14.81
N SER A 121 3.44 -5.28 -13.82
CA SER A 121 2.37 -4.42 -13.31
C SER A 121 2.89 -3.19 -12.55
N LEU A 122 4.04 -3.29 -11.88
CA LEU A 122 4.70 -2.10 -11.30
C LEU A 122 5.19 -1.15 -12.38
N TRP A 123 5.76 -1.68 -13.47
CA TRP A 123 6.13 -0.89 -14.63
C TRP A 123 4.91 -0.19 -15.24
N ASP A 124 3.79 -0.91 -15.39
CA ASP A 124 2.54 -0.35 -15.88
C ASP A 124 2.06 0.80 -14.99
N PHE A 125 2.08 0.62 -13.66
CA PHE A 125 1.76 1.68 -12.71
C PHE A 125 2.65 2.92 -12.86
N PHE A 126 3.98 2.76 -12.89
CA PHE A 126 4.89 3.90 -13.02
C PHE A 126 4.85 4.54 -14.41
N SER A 127 4.43 3.79 -15.44
CA SER A 127 4.23 4.33 -16.79
C SER A 127 3.06 5.32 -16.88
N GLN A 128 2.09 5.23 -15.96
CA GLN A 128 0.99 6.19 -15.84
C GLN A 128 1.42 7.55 -15.28
N ALA A 129 2.65 7.67 -14.75
CA ALA A 129 3.11 8.91 -14.15
C ALA A 129 3.41 9.99 -15.21
N ASP A 130 2.96 11.22 -14.93
CA ASP A 130 3.23 12.38 -15.79
C ASP A 130 4.73 12.71 -15.88
N ARG A 131 5.49 12.40 -14.83
CA ARG A 131 6.92 12.68 -14.74
C ARG A 131 7.68 11.60 -13.99
N ILE A 132 8.68 11.03 -14.63
CA ILE A 132 9.65 10.16 -13.97
C ILE A 132 10.79 11.03 -13.42
N LEU A 133 10.97 11.04 -12.10
CA LEU A 133 12.08 11.78 -11.46
C LEU A 133 13.30 10.87 -11.29
N LYS A 134 13.09 9.64 -10.82
CA LYS A 134 14.14 8.66 -10.59
C LYS A 134 13.54 7.25 -10.63
N ILE A 135 14.17 6.33 -11.35
CA ILE A 135 13.91 4.89 -11.22
C ILE A 135 15.25 4.19 -11.16
N HIS A 136 15.42 3.28 -10.23
CA HIS A 136 16.56 2.38 -10.15
C HIS A 136 16.07 0.95 -10.21
N VAL A 137 16.81 0.16 -10.98
CA VAL A 137 16.50 -1.25 -11.19
C VAL A 137 17.66 -2.11 -10.74
N LEU A 138 17.37 -3.38 -10.49
CA LEU A 138 18.39 -4.36 -10.18
C LEU A 138 18.98 -4.94 -11.48
N ASP A 139 20.24 -4.65 -11.77
CA ASP A 139 21.01 -5.30 -12.85
C ASP A 139 22.21 -6.04 -12.28
N ASN A 140 22.31 -7.34 -12.57
CA ASN A 140 23.41 -8.20 -12.10
C ASN A 140 23.69 -8.12 -10.58
N GLY A 141 22.66 -7.84 -9.77
CA GLY A 141 22.77 -7.69 -8.32
C GLY A 141 23.21 -6.30 -7.83
N PHE A 142 23.27 -5.32 -8.73
CA PHE A 142 23.57 -3.92 -8.42
C PHE A 142 22.38 -3.03 -8.75
N GLU A 143 22.09 -2.07 -7.87
CA GLU A 143 21.11 -1.03 -8.14
C GLU A 143 21.70 -0.01 -9.11
N VAL A 144 21.09 0.13 -10.30
CA VAL A 144 21.53 1.05 -11.34
C VAL A 144 20.39 1.97 -11.77
N PRO A 145 20.65 3.25 -12.09
CA PRO A 145 19.63 4.10 -12.69
C PRO A 145 19.14 3.50 -14.01
N TYR A 146 17.83 3.43 -14.22
CA TYR A 146 17.27 2.77 -15.42
C TYR A 146 17.74 3.41 -16.74
N GLN A 147 18.16 4.68 -16.71
CA GLN A 147 18.70 5.42 -17.86
C GLN A 147 20.16 5.09 -18.18
N GLU A 148 20.87 4.45 -17.25
CA GLU A 148 22.30 4.17 -17.32
C GLU A 148 22.59 2.69 -17.61
N ILE A 149 21.57 1.88 -17.91
CA ILE A 149 21.75 0.48 -18.32
C ILE A 149 22.45 0.46 -19.69
N GLU A 150 23.73 0.08 -19.69
CA GLU A 150 24.54 0.05 -20.90
C GLU A 150 24.08 -1.06 -21.85
N GLY A 151 23.83 -0.70 -23.11
CA GLY A 151 23.58 -1.66 -24.19
C GLY A 151 22.15 -2.20 -24.29
N VAL A 152 21.19 -1.61 -23.57
CA VAL A 152 19.77 -1.97 -23.62
C VAL A 152 18.95 -0.73 -23.97
N ASP A 153 18.02 -0.86 -24.93
CA ASP A 153 17.10 0.23 -25.25
C ASP A 153 16.11 0.44 -24.10
N LYS A 154 15.67 1.68 -23.85
CA LYS A 154 14.77 2.00 -22.73
C LYS A 154 13.49 1.16 -22.73
N GLU A 155 12.98 0.85 -23.92
CA GLU A 155 11.79 0.02 -24.12
C GLU A 155 12.02 -1.42 -23.67
N ASP A 156 13.25 -1.92 -23.79
CA ASP A 156 13.65 -3.25 -23.34
C ASP A 156 13.98 -3.30 -21.84
N VAL A 157 14.09 -2.15 -21.16
CA VAL A 157 14.28 -2.09 -19.70
C VAL A 157 12.95 -2.25 -18.95
N ILE A 158 11.88 -1.67 -19.51
CA ILE A 158 10.53 -1.71 -18.94
C ILE A 158 10.00 -3.15 -19.02
N GLY A 159 9.55 -3.71 -17.90
CA GLY A 159 9.06 -5.10 -17.78
C GLY A 159 10.14 -6.17 -17.63
N ASN A 160 11.39 -5.92 -18.05
CA ASN A 160 12.45 -6.93 -17.98
C ASN A 160 13.36 -6.82 -16.76
N TYR A 161 13.32 -5.70 -16.04
CA TYR A 161 14.16 -5.44 -14.87
C TYR A 161 13.33 -5.17 -13.63
N ALA A 162 13.76 -5.73 -12.49
CA ALA A 162 13.09 -5.52 -11.22
C ALA A 162 13.32 -4.10 -10.69
N ILE A 163 12.26 -3.42 -10.30
CA ILE A 163 12.33 -2.06 -9.74
C ILE A 163 12.71 -2.15 -8.26
N GLU A 164 13.84 -1.56 -7.88
CA GLU A 164 14.26 -1.46 -6.48
C GLU A 164 13.70 -0.19 -5.83
N THR A 165 13.91 0.95 -6.50
CA THR A 165 13.41 2.25 -6.06
C THR A 165 12.83 3.04 -7.21
N ALA A 166 11.73 3.77 -6.96
CA ALA A 166 11.16 4.70 -7.92
C ALA A 166 10.68 5.97 -7.22
N THR A 167 10.76 7.08 -7.94
CA THR A 167 10.21 8.37 -7.54
C THR A 167 9.62 9.00 -8.78
N VAL A 168 8.31 9.16 -8.78
CA VAL A 168 7.53 9.65 -9.92
C VAL A 168 6.53 10.71 -9.45
N GLY A 169 6.19 11.62 -10.35
CA GLY A 169 5.19 12.66 -10.14
C GLY A 169 3.96 12.38 -10.98
N PHE A 170 2.80 12.46 -10.34
CA PHE A 170 1.48 12.42 -10.96
C PHE A 170 0.83 13.81 -10.87
N GLN A 171 -0.08 14.08 -11.81
CA GLN A 171 -0.93 15.25 -11.82
C GLN A 171 -2.39 14.79 -11.74
N TYR A 172 -3.11 15.27 -10.73
CA TYR A 172 -4.55 15.06 -10.61
C TYR A 172 -5.22 16.41 -10.38
N GLN A 173 -6.12 16.80 -11.29
CA GLN A 173 -6.65 18.16 -11.33
C GLN A 173 -5.51 19.19 -11.31
N ASP A 174 -5.55 20.16 -10.39
CA ASP A 174 -4.49 21.19 -10.21
C ASP A 174 -3.42 20.78 -9.18
N GLU A 175 -3.41 19.54 -8.70
CA GLU A 175 -2.49 19.03 -7.69
C GLU A 175 -1.37 18.18 -8.29
N SER A 176 -0.14 18.42 -7.84
CA SER A 176 1.00 17.54 -8.11
C SER A 176 1.22 16.60 -6.93
N ILE A 177 1.25 15.30 -7.21
CA ILE A 177 1.36 14.23 -6.22
C ILE A 177 2.71 13.53 -6.44
N LEU A 178 3.48 13.33 -5.37
CA LEU A 178 4.76 12.64 -5.42
C LEU A 178 4.59 11.21 -4.89
N VAL A 179 4.97 10.23 -5.70
CA VAL A 179 4.91 8.82 -5.34
C VAL A 179 6.32 8.26 -5.27
N LYS A 180 6.64 7.62 -4.14
CA LYS A 180 7.93 6.96 -3.91
C LYS A 180 7.69 5.48 -3.68
N TYR A 181 8.48 4.67 -4.36
CA TYR A 181 8.56 3.24 -4.15
C TYR A 181 9.95 2.89 -3.66
N ASP A 182 10.03 2.11 -2.59
CA ASP A 182 11.29 1.63 -2.03
C ASP A 182 11.07 0.22 -1.45
N GLN A 183 11.66 -0.78 -2.09
CA GLN A 183 11.69 -2.18 -1.63
C GLN A 183 10.31 -2.71 -1.20
N GLY A 184 9.30 -2.52 -2.06
CA GLY A 184 7.95 -3.01 -1.81
C GLY A 184 7.11 -2.11 -0.91
N LYS A 185 7.54 -0.88 -0.62
CA LYS A 185 6.74 0.14 0.08
C LYS A 185 6.39 1.24 -0.89
N LEU A 186 5.10 1.55 -1.02
CA LEU A 186 4.63 2.73 -1.76
C LEU A 186 4.25 3.82 -0.77
N GLN A 187 4.88 4.98 -0.92
CA GLN A 187 4.60 6.21 -0.20
C GLN A 187 3.99 7.23 -1.15
N ILE A 188 2.84 7.77 -0.76
CA ILE A 188 2.12 8.80 -1.51
C ILE A 188 2.17 10.11 -0.72
N GLU A 189 2.73 11.15 -1.35
CA GLU A 189 2.74 12.51 -0.84
C GLU A 189 1.75 13.36 -1.66
N ALA A 190 0.53 13.48 -1.15
CA ALA A 190 -0.55 14.29 -1.71
C ALA A 190 -0.94 15.42 -0.73
N SER A 191 -1.45 16.52 -1.28
CA SER A 191 -2.02 17.67 -0.57
C SER A 191 -3.50 17.49 -0.26
N SER A 192 -4.22 16.63 -0.99
CA SER A 192 -5.63 16.31 -0.77
C SER A 192 -5.88 14.81 -0.58
N GLU A 193 -6.99 14.48 0.09
CA GLU A 193 -7.46 13.09 0.21
C GLU A 193 -7.87 12.51 -1.14
N GLU A 194 -8.52 13.31 -2.01
CA GLU A 194 -8.84 12.89 -3.39
C GLU A 194 -7.59 12.58 -4.21
N GLY A 195 -6.52 13.36 -4.07
CA GLY A 195 -5.25 13.10 -4.74
C GLY A 195 -4.61 11.79 -4.26
N ARG A 196 -4.63 11.52 -2.95
CA ARG A 196 -4.19 10.22 -2.39
C ARG A 196 -5.04 9.08 -2.95
N GLU A 197 -6.37 9.23 -2.91
CA GLU A 197 -7.33 8.24 -3.39
C GLU A 197 -7.12 7.92 -4.88
N TYR A 198 -6.94 8.95 -5.70
CA TYR A 198 -6.66 8.80 -7.13
C TYR A 198 -5.45 7.89 -7.37
N ILE A 199 -4.33 8.11 -6.67
CA ILE A 199 -3.15 7.25 -6.82
C ILE A 199 -3.41 5.83 -6.35
N ILE A 200 -4.18 5.65 -5.27
CA ILE A 200 -4.52 4.31 -4.81
C ILE A 200 -5.34 3.58 -5.89
N GLN A 201 -6.33 4.25 -6.49
CA GLN A 201 -7.15 3.63 -7.53
C GLN A 201 -6.37 3.34 -8.81
N VAL A 202 -5.42 4.20 -9.20
CA VAL A 202 -4.48 3.91 -10.30
C VAL A 202 -3.62 2.70 -9.95
N PHE A 203 -3.13 2.61 -8.71
CA PHE A 203 -2.37 1.46 -8.25
C PHE A 203 -3.20 0.17 -8.29
N GLU A 204 -4.43 0.20 -7.78
CA GLU A 204 -5.35 -0.94 -7.84
C GLU A 204 -5.62 -1.38 -9.29
N ARG A 205 -5.86 -0.42 -10.19
CA ARG A 205 -6.12 -0.69 -11.61
C ARG A 205 -4.93 -1.35 -12.30
N GLU A 206 -3.73 -0.80 -12.15
CA GLU A 206 -2.56 -1.31 -12.89
C GLU A 206 -1.93 -2.53 -12.22
N VAL A 207 -2.03 -2.63 -10.89
CA VAL A 207 -1.27 -3.64 -10.13
C VAL A 207 -2.13 -4.81 -9.65
N LEU A 208 -3.39 -4.55 -9.32
CA LEU A 208 -4.24 -5.56 -8.67
C LEU A 208 -5.36 -6.09 -9.58
N ALA A 209 -5.69 -5.42 -10.68
CA ALA A 209 -6.77 -5.86 -11.57
C ALA A 209 -6.44 -7.15 -12.34
N ASP A 210 -5.18 -7.35 -12.71
CA ASP A 210 -4.68 -8.50 -13.47
C ASP A 210 -3.95 -9.55 -12.60
N SER A 211 -4.02 -9.38 -11.26
CA SER A 211 -3.38 -10.23 -10.24
C SER A 211 -4.12 -11.54 -9.95
#